data_AF-A0A537QTK9-F1
#
_entry.id   AF-A0A537QTK9-F1
#
_cell.length_a   1.000
_cell.length_b   1.000
_cell.length_c   1.000
_cell.angle_alpha   90.00
_cell.angle_beta   90.00
_cell.angle_gamma   90.00
#
_symmetry.space_group_name_H-M   'P 1'
#
loop_
_entity.id
_entity.type
_entity.pdbx_description
1 polymer ?
#
loop_
_entity_poly.entity_id
_entity_poly.type
_entity_poly.pdbx_seq_one_letter_code
_entity_poly.pdbx_strand_id
1 'polypeptide(L)'
;ALVIQFLLALAILALGMTDPRIDPVATALAAVVVAFLSASQDIVIDAYRIELLRPEEQGAGAAATQWGYRFGLLASGAGALYAASYGGWSFAYGLMAVLMLVGMVTVLLTPEPGGVRPPESLPGHSAAARIKLWLGRAVVSPFYEMYQRAGGVQLVAIAVFIVLFKFGDALAASMSNPLYVALGFTKVEVATISKIYGVIATLVGVALGGVLVARVGVFRALLVGGGLQALSNLMYAVQFWAGHDVGVLTVTIAAENVTGGMASSAFVAYLSNLCSRDRSLSFARCSARRRCCFFCG
;
A
#
# COMPACT_ATOMS: atom_id res chain seq x y z
N ALA A 1 12.74 -2.73 13.47
CA ALA A 1 11.47 -1.97 13.45
C ALA A 1 11.55 -0.67 14.27
N LEU A 2 11.79 -0.72 15.59
CA LEU A 2 11.75 0.46 16.47
C LEU A 2 12.67 1.61 16.06
N VAL A 3 13.91 1.31 15.65
CA VAL A 3 14.86 2.34 15.19
C VAL A 3 14.30 3.12 13.99
N ILE A 4 13.69 2.42 13.02
CA ILE A 4 13.11 3.07 11.83
C ILE A 4 11.92 3.93 12.22
N GLN A 5 11.02 3.42 13.09
CA GLN A 5 9.88 4.19 13.59
C GLN A 5 10.32 5.47 14.32
N PHE A 6 11.38 5.39 15.12
CA PHE A 6 11.93 6.53 15.85
C PHE A 6 12.52 7.57 14.89
N LEU A 7 13.35 7.13 13.94
CA LEU A 7 13.90 8.02 12.91
C LEU A 7 12.81 8.65 12.05
N LEU A 8 11.75 7.90 11.73
CA LEU A 8 10.63 8.40 10.95
C LEU A 8 9.85 9.47 11.72
N ALA A 9 9.60 9.26 13.02
CA ALA A 9 8.97 10.26 13.87
C ALA A 9 9.78 11.57 13.93
N LEU A 10 11.11 11.47 14.06
CA LEU A 10 12.00 12.63 14.02
C LEU A 10 11.99 13.33 12.65
N ALA A 11 11.98 12.57 11.55
CA ALA A 11 11.92 13.12 10.21
C ALA A 11 10.59 13.85 9.94
N ILE A 12 9.47 13.34 10.45
CA ILE A 12 8.16 14.00 10.39
C ILE A 12 8.16 15.31 11.18
N LEU A 13 8.76 15.32 12.37
CA LEU A 13 8.91 16.55 13.17
C LEU A 13 9.78 17.59 12.47
N ALA A 14 10.91 17.16 11.89
CA ALA A 14 11.79 18.03 11.12
C ALA A 14 11.06 18.65 9.92
N LEU A 15 10.28 17.86 9.19
CA LEU A 15 9.46 18.34 8.08
C LEU A 15 8.40 19.35 8.54
N GLY A 16 7.82 19.17 9.73
CA GLY A 16 6.87 20.13 10.31
C GLY A 16 7.49 21.46 10.75
N MET A 17 8.80 21.52 10.93
CA MET A 17 9.53 22.74 11.30
C MET A 17 10.07 23.51 10.08
N THR A 18 10.03 22.91 8.88
CA THR A 18 10.46 23.57 7.64
C THR A 18 9.30 24.30 6.96
N ASP A 19 9.56 25.50 6.43
CA ASP A 19 8.59 26.24 5.61
C ASP A 19 9.02 26.19 4.13
N PRO A 20 8.22 25.59 3.22
CA PRO A 20 8.54 25.52 1.80
C PRO A 20 8.60 26.88 1.10
N ARG A 21 8.04 27.94 1.69
CA ARG A 21 8.11 29.30 1.15
C ARG A 21 9.45 29.97 1.41
N ILE A 22 10.13 29.59 2.50
CA ILE A 22 11.40 30.18 2.92
C ILE A 22 12.57 29.33 2.41
N ASP A 23 12.53 28.01 2.66
CA ASP A 23 13.55 27.07 2.23
C ASP A 23 12.90 25.79 1.62
N PRO A 24 12.67 25.79 0.30
CA PRO A 24 12.10 24.64 -0.38
C PRO A 24 13.07 23.45 -0.42
N VAL A 25 14.39 23.70 -0.37
CA VAL A 25 15.40 22.63 -0.45
C VAL A 25 15.41 21.84 0.85
N ALA A 26 15.41 22.50 2.00
CA ALA A 26 15.32 21.84 3.29
C ALA A 26 14.03 21.01 3.43
N THR A 27 12.90 21.57 2.99
CA THR A 27 11.61 20.88 2.99
C THR A 27 11.64 19.64 2.09
N ALA A 28 12.23 19.75 0.90
CA ALA A 28 12.36 18.63 -0.04
C ALA A 28 13.27 17.52 0.52
N LEU A 29 14.41 17.87 1.13
CA LEU A 29 15.31 16.90 1.75
C LEU A 29 14.62 16.17 2.91
N ALA A 30 13.91 16.89 3.78
CA ALA A 30 13.14 16.28 4.87
C ALA A 30 12.06 15.32 4.32
N ALA A 31 11.35 15.71 3.26
CA ALA A 31 10.36 14.86 2.61
C ALA A 31 10.99 13.59 2.00
N VAL A 32 12.18 13.68 1.41
CA VAL A 32 12.93 12.52 0.89
C VAL A 32 13.32 11.56 2.01
N VAL A 33 13.78 12.09 3.16
CA VAL A 33 14.12 11.26 4.33
C VAL A 33 12.87 10.54 4.87
N VAL A 34 11.74 11.25 5.00
CA VAL A 34 10.46 10.65 5.39
C VAL A 34 10.05 9.55 4.43
N ALA A 35 10.14 9.79 3.11
CA ALA A 35 9.79 8.80 2.09
C ALA A 35 10.68 7.55 2.16
N PHE A 36 11.99 7.72 2.33
CA PHE A 36 12.94 6.61 2.44
C PHE A 36 12.69 5.76 3.69
N LEU A 37 12.48 6.41 4.84
CA LEU A 37 12.19 5.72 6.10
C LEU A 37 10.83 5.03 6.08
N SER A 38 9.80 5.66 5.49
CA SER A 38 8.48 5.07 5.32
C SER A 38 8.53 3.82 4.44
N ALA A 39 9.22 3.87 3.31
CA ALA A 39 9.39 2.70 2.43
C ALA A 39 10.11 1.56 3.14
N SER A 40 11.12 1.86 3.95
CA SER A 40 11.83 0.87 4.75
C SER A 40 10.92 0.26 5.84
N GLN A 41 10.05 1.07 6.45
CA GLN A 41 9.10 0.62 7.44
C GLN A 41 8.04 -0.31 6.84
N ASP A 42 7.53 0.00 5.64
CA ASP A 42 6.55 -0.84 4.94
C ASP A 42 7.13 -2.25 4.68
N ILE A 43 8.39 -2.31 4.21
CA ILE A 43 9.10 -3.58 3.99
C ILE A 43 9.21 -4.39 5.30
N VAL A 44 9.58 -3.73 6.41
CA VAL A 44 9.72 -4.39 7.71
C VAL A 44 8.38 -4.91 8.22
N ILE A 45 7.29 -4.15 8.07
CA ILE A 45 5.94 -4.57 8.49
C ILE A 45 5.45 -5.75 7.64
N ASP A 46 5.66 -5.70 6.33
CA ASP A 46 5.26 -6.79 5.43
C ASP A 46 6.06 -8.08 5.71
N ALA A 47 7.37 -7.97 5.96
CA ALA A 47 8.20 -9.10 6.36
C ALA A 47 7.72 -9.69 7.70
N TYR A 48 7.49 -8.84 8.71
CA TYR A 48 7.00 -9.23 10.02
C TYR A 48 5.64 -9.96 9.94
N ARG A 49 4.72 -9.47 9.10
CA ARG A 49 3.42 -10.13 8.85
C ARG A 49 3.60 -11.54 8.31
N ILE A 50 4.51 -11.71 7.34
CA ILE A 50 4.74 -13.01 6.70
C ILE A 50 5.36 -14.02 7.68
N GLU A 51 6.24 -13.56 8.56
CA GLU A 51 6.92 -14.42 9.54
C GLU A 51 6.03 -14.80 10.74
N LEU A 52 5.17 -13.89 11.19
CA LEU A 52 4.33 -14.11 12.36
C LEU A 52 3.11 -15.01 12.08
N LEU A 53 2.52 -14.92 10.89
CA LEU A 53 1.24 -15.58 10.58
C LEU A 53 1.43 -16.94 9.90
N ARG A 54 0.65 -17.94 10.34
CA ARG A 54 0.59 -19.24 9.66
C ARG A 54 -0.03 -19.10 8.26
N PRO A 55 0.27 -20.02 7.31
CA PRO A 55 -0.24 -19.94 5.95
C PRO A 55 -1.76 -19.75 5.84
N GLU A 56 -2.52 -20.34 6.77
CA GLU A 56 -3.98 -20.26 6.83
C GLU A 56 -4.48 -18.89 7.33
N GLU A 57 -3.64 -18.17 8.10
CA GLU A 57 -3.97 -16.89 8.72
C GLU A 57 -3.52 -15.68 7.89
N GLN A 58 -2.67 -15.90 6.87
CA GLN A 58 -2.13 -14.85 5.99
C GLN A 58 -3.22 -13.99 5.33
N GLY A 59 -4.34 -14.59 4.94
CA GLY A 59 -5.47 -13.87 4.35
C GLY A 59 -6.13 -12.89 5.34
N ALA A 60 -6.34 -13.34 6.58
CA ALA A 60 -6.91 -12.50 7.64
C ALA A 60 -5.92 -11.40 8.06
N GLY A 61 -4.63 -11.71 8.14
CA GLY A 61 -3.58 -10.74 8.43
C GLY A 61 -3.46 -9.66 7.35
N ALA A 62 -3.48 -10.04 6.08
CA ALA A 62 -3.45 -9.08 4.96
C ALA A 62 -4.65 -8.12 5.01
N ALA A 63 -5.85 -8.64 5.29
CA ALA A 63 -7.04 -7.82 5.48
C ALA A 63 -6.87 -6.86 6.67
N ALA A 64 -6.38 -7.31 7.82
CA ALA A 64 -6.14 -6.47 8.98
C ALA A 64 -5.16 -5.32 8.68
N THR A 65 -4.06 -5.58 7.97
CA THR A 65 -3.14 -4.51 7.51
C THR A 65 -3.84 -3.48 6.61
N GLN A 66 -4.72 -3.93 5.71
CA GLN A 66 -5.45 -3.03 4.82
C GLN A 66 -6.43 -2.14 5.59
N TRP A 67 -7.11 -2.68 6.61
CA TRP A 67 -7.96 -1.90 7.51
C TRP A 67 -7.13 -0.86 8.27
N GLY A 68 -6.00 -1.27 8.87
CA GLY A 68 -5.09 -0.37 9.57
C GLY A 68 -4.58 0.77 8.67
N TYR A 69 -4.16 0.46 7.44
CA TYR A 69 -3.75 1.45 6.45
C TYR A 69 -4.83 2.50 6.17
N ARG A 70 -6.10 2.09 6.06
CA ARG A 70 -7.22 3.01 5.79
C ARG A 70 -7.53 3.93 6.97
N PHE A 71 -7.46 3.42 8.20
CA PHE A 71 -7.53 4.26 9.39
C PHE A 71 -6.35 5.24 9.46
N GLY A 72 -5.14 4.77 9.13
CA GLY A 72 -3.96 5.62 9.01
C GLY A 72 -4.13 6.74 7.98
N LEU A 73 -4.69 6.43 6.81
CA LEU A 73 -4.97 7.40 5.74
C LEU A 73 -6.04 8.44 6.13
N LEU A 74 -7.03 8.05 6.93
CA LEU A 74 -8.01 8.98 7.50
C LEU A 74 -7.37 9.92 8.50
N ALA A 75 -6.59 9.37 9.44
CA ALA A 75 -5.89 10.13 10.46
C ALA A 75 -4.87 11.11 9.84
N SER A 76 -4.04 10.63 8.90
CA SER A 76 -3.02 11.45 8.21
C SER A 76 -3.60 12.39 7.17
N GLY A 77 -4.80 12.12 6.65
CA GLY A 77 -5.48 12.97 5.69
C GLY A 77 -6.37 14.01 6.36
N ALA A 78 -7.57 13.59 6.79
CA ALA A 78 -8.55 14.48 7.36
C ALA A 78 -8.14 14.96 8.77
N GLY A 79 -7.59 14.06 9.59
CA GLY A 79 -7.12 14.40 10.93
C GLY A 79 -5.99 15.43 10.92
N ALA A 80 -4.99 15.25 10.04
CA ALA A 80 -3.88 16.21 9.90
C ALA A 80 -4.36 17.58 9.37
N LEU A 81 -5.26 17.61 8.38
CA LEU A 81 -5.83 18.87 7.87
C LEU A 81 -6.62 19.62 8.95
N TYR A 82 -7.42 18.91 9.72
CA TYR A 82 -8.16 19.49 10.83
C TYR A 82 -7.21 20.03 11.91
N ALA A 83 -6.21 19.24 12.31
CA ALA A 83 -5.17 19.69 13.24
C ALA A 83 -4.45 20.96 12.72
N ALA A 84 -4.15 21.00 11.41
CA ALA A 84 -3.52 22.15 10.78
C ALA A 84 -4.38 23.42 10.83
N SER A 85 -5.70 23.31 10.83
CA SER A 85 -6.59 24.47 10.95
C SER A 85 -6.60 25.11 12.34
N TYR A 86 -6.28 24.37 13.41
CA TYR A 86 -6.23 24.91 14.78
C TYR A 86 -4.83 25.36 15.20
N GLY A 87 -3.79 24.63 14.78
CA GLY A 87 -2.41 24.83 15.25
C GLY A 87 -1.37 25.00 14.16
N GLY A 88 -1.78 25.12 12.89
CA GLY A 88 -0.86 25.17 11.75
C GLY A 88 -0.20 23.83 11.42
N TRP A 89 0.62 23.82 10.37
CA TRP A 89 1.26 22.61 9.85
C TRP A 89 2.21 21.96 10.86
N SER A 90 2.96 22.76 11.63
CA SER A 90 3.88 22.24 12.65
C SER A 90 3.14 21.43 13.73
N PHE A 91 1.96 21.89 14.16
CA PHE A 91 1.13 21.13 15.10
C PHE A 91 0.59 19.85 14.47
N ALA A 92 0.13 19.89 13.22
CA ALA A 92 -0.35 18.71 12.51
C ALA A 92 0.74 17.63 12.39
N TYR A 93 1.95 18.00 11.95
CA TYR A 93 3.07 17.06 11.86
C TYR A 93 3.53 16.57 13.24
N GLY A 94 3.49 17.42 14.27
CA GLY A 94 3.71 17.02 15.66
C GLY A 94 2.73 15.93 16.13
N LEU A 95 1.44 16.12 15.84
CA LEU A 95 0.40 15.13 16.14
C LEU A 95 0.64 13.81 15.38
N MET A 96 1.04 13.88 14.11
CA MET A 96 1.37 12.69 13.32
C MET A 96 2.58 11.93 13.88
N ALA A 97 3.59 12.64 14.39
CA ALA A 97 4.74 12.02 15.06
C ALA A 97 4.32 11.31 16.36
N VAL A 98 3.39 11.89 17.14
CA VAL A 98 2.82 11.24 18.33
C VAL A 98 2.04 9.97 17.96
N LEU A 99 1.29 9.97 16.86
CA LEU A 99 0.59 8.76 16.40
C LEU A 99 1.55 7.61 16.07
N MET A 100 2.80 7.89 15.69
CA MET A 100 3.81 6.85 15.48
C MET A 100 4.14 6.07 16.77
N LEU A 101 3.95 6.68 17.94
CA LEU A 101 4.15 6.00 19.24
C LEU A 101 3.21 4.81 19.40
N VAL A 102 2.00 4.85 18.83
CA VAL A 102 1.07 3.72 18.84
C VAL A 102 1.71 2.50 18.15
N GLY A 103 2.39 2.73 17.02
CA GLY A 103 3.14 1.69 16.31
C GLY A 103 4.32 1.16 17.13
N MET A 104 5.04 2.03 17.83
CA MET A 104 6.15 1.63 18.70
C MET A 104 5.68 0.78 19.88
N VAL A 105 4.63 1.21 20.57
CA VAL A 105 4.02 0.47 21.68
C VAL A 105 3.51 -0.89 21.19
N THR A 106 2.90 -0.94 20.01
CA THR A 106 2.43 -2.22 19.42
C THR A 106 3.60 -3.17 19.20
N VAL A 107 4.73 -2.70 18.65
CA VAL A 107 5.92 -3.54 18.45
C VAL A 107 6.51 -4.02 19.79
N LEU A 108 6.50 -3.18 20.83
CA LEU A 108 6.99 -3.55 22.16
C LEU A 108 6.11 -4.59 22.86
N LEU A 109 4.80 -4.57 22.61
CA LEU A 109 3.84 -5.52 23.18
C LEU A 109 3.74 -6.83 22.40
N THR A 110 4.20 -6.86 21.16
CA THR A 110 4.07 -8.05 20.31
C THR A 110 5.30 -8.96 20.50
N PRO A 111 5.12 -10.27 20.72
CA PRO A 111 6.23 -11.20 20.83
C PRO A 111 7.14 -11.17 19.60
N GLU A 112 8.45 -11.29 19.82
CA GLU A 112 9.38 -11.51 18.72
C GLU A 112 9.05 -12.87 18.06
N PRO A 113 8.90 -12.93 16.73
CA PRO A 113 8.63 -14.17 16.02
C PRO A 113 9.75 -15.17 16.31
N GLY A 114 9.37 -16.37 16.72
CA GLY A 114 10.30 -17.40 17.13
C GLY A 114 11.22 -17.80 15.99
N GLY A 115 12.52 -17.52 16.13
CA GLY A 115 13.54 -17.95 15.18
C GLY A 115 14.45 -16.84 14.70
N VAL A 116 15.02 -16.04 15.62
CA VAL A 116 16.18 -15.19 15.33
C VAL A 116 17.31 -16.10 14.85
N ARG A 117 17.34 -16.36 13.54
CA ARG A 117 18.48 -16.97 12.90
C ARG A 117 19.60 -15.94 13.02
N PRO A 118 20.75 -16.29 13.59
CA PRO A 118 21.87 -15.37 13.61
C PRO A 118 22.11 -14.89 12.18
N PRO A 119 22.31 -13.57 11.96
CA PRO A 119 22.48 -13.03 10.62
C PRO A 119 23.59 -13.81 9.92
N GLU A 120 23.24 -14.48 8.83
CA GLU A 120 24.17 -15.35 8.12
C GLU A 120 25.38 -14.51 7.71
N SER A 121 26.57 -14.89 8.18
CA SER A 121 27.78 -14.15 7.88
C SER A 121 28.06 -14.21 6.38
N LEU A 122 27.77 -13.11 5.67
CA LEU A 122 28.10 -12.97 4.25
C LEU A 122 29.60 -13.26 4.04
N PRO A 123 29.98 -14.33 3.31
CA PRO A 123 31.39 -14.62 3.07
C PRO A 123 31.99 -13.54 2.19
N GLY A 124 32.97 -12.81 2.71
CA GLY A 124 33.64 -11.73 1.99
C GLY A 124 34.73 -11.09 2.83
N HIS A 125 35.95 -11.02 2.29
CA HIS A 125 37.13 -10.50 2.98
C HIS A 125 37.18 -8.96 3.01
N SER A 126 36.30 -8.27 2.27
CA SER A 126 36.19 -6.80 2.27
C SER A 126 34.73 -6.31 2.34
N ALA A 127 34.52 -5.12 2.90
CA ALA A 127 33.19 -4.50 3.02
C ALA A 127 32.51 -4.30 1.65
N ALA A 128 33.27 -3.90 0.63
CA ALA A 128 32.74 -3.73 -0.72
C ALA A 128 32.28 -5.05 -1.36
N ALA A 129 32.99 -6.16 -1.10
CA ALA A 129 32.59 -7.48 -1.60
C ALA A 129 31.30 -7.98 -0.92
N ARG A 130 31.16 -7.74 0.39
CA ARG A 130 29.93 -8.08 1.15
C ARG A 130 28.72 -7.28 0.66
N ILE A 131 28.89 -5.99 0.40
CA ILE A 131 27.82 -5.12 -0.15
C ILE A 131 27.43 -5.59 -1.56
N LYS A 132 28.39 -5.91 -2.43
CA LYS A 132 28.11 -6.38 -3.79
C LYS A 132 27.38 -7.73 -3.80
N LEU A 133 27.79 -8.67 -2.94
CA LEU A 133 27.12 -9.96 -2.76
C LEU A 133 25.72 -9.81 -2.18
N TRP A 134 25.55 -8.92 -1.20
CA TRP A 134 24.25 -8.61 -0.62
C TRP A 134 23.31 -7.98 -1.65
N LEU A 135 23.76 -6.97 -2.41
CA LEU A 135 22.98 -6.36 -3.50
C LEU A 135 22.61 -7.40 -4.57
N GLY A 136 23.56 -8.24 -4.97
CA GLY A 136 23.30 -9.32 -5.93
C GLY A 136 22.25 -10.31 -5.45
N ARG A 137 22.31 -10.72 -4.18
CA ARG A 137 21.32 -11.65 -3.60
C ARG A 137 19.98 -10.96 -3.33
N ALA A 138 19.97 -9.83 -2.64
CA ALA A 138 18.75 -9.14 -2.24
C ALA A 138 17.96 -8.59 -3.43
N VAL A 139 18.65 -8.06 -4.45
CA VAL A 139 17.99 -7.43 -5.60
C VAL A 139 17.88 -8.37 -6.78
N VAL A 140 18.97 -9.01 -7.21
CA VAL A 140 18.98 -9.72 -8.52
C VAL A 140 18.37 -11.12 -8.43
N SER A 141 18.61 -11.84 -7.32
CA SER A 141 18.12 -13.22 -7.19
C SER A 141 16.58 -13.37 -7.28
N PRO A 142 15.73 -12.52 -6.67
CA PRO A 142 14.28 -12.69 -6.79
C PRO A 142 13.79 -12.50 -8.23
N PHE A 143 14.33 -11.52 -8.98
CA PHE A 143 13.94 -11.33 -10.38
C PHE A 143 14.42 -12.47 -11.28
N TYR A 144 15.63 -12.99 -11.03
CA TYR A 144 16.18 -14.10 -11.80
C TYR A 144 15.40 -15.40 -11.57
N GLU A 145 15.03 -15.70 -10.32
CA GLU A 145 14.18 -16.83 -9.99
C GLU A 145 12.80 -16.72 -10.65
N MET A 146 12.22 -15.53 -10.67
CA MET A 146 10.93 -15.28 -11.31
C MET A 146 11.01 -15.41 -12.84
N TYR A 147 12.08 -14.91 -13.45
CA TYR A 147 12.33 -15.02 -14.90
C TYR A 147 12.51 -16.48 -15.35
N GLN A 148 13.28 -17.27 -14.60
CA GLN A 148 13.50 -18.68 -14.93
C GLN A 148 12.22 -19.54 -14.84
N ARG A 149 11.27 -19.18 -13.96
CA ARG A 149 10.07 -20.00 -13.68
C ARG A 149 8.89 -19.69 -14.59
N ALA A 150 8.57 -18.41 -14.78
CA ALA A 150 7.42 -18.01 -15.59
C ALA A 150 7.76 -17.94 -17.10
N GLY A 151 9.05 -17.83 -17.43
CA GLY A 151 9.48 -17.40 -18.75
C GLY A 151 9.18 -15.92 -18.98
N GLY A 152 10.10 -15.22 -19.66
CA GLY A 152 10.00 -13.76 -19.85
C GLY A 152 8.66 -13.30 -20.42
N VAL A 153 8.03 -14.13 -21.26
CA VAL A 153 6.74 -13.81 -21.90
C VAL A 153 5.57 -13.75 -20.90
N GLN A 154 5.46 -14.68 -19.94
CA GLN A 154 4.38 -14.63 -18.94
C GLN A 154 4.57 -13.46 -17.97
N LEU A 155 5.82 -13.16 -17.63
CA LEU A 155 6.17 -12.07 -16.72
C LEU A 155 5.81 -10.71 -17.34
N VAL A 156 6.12 -10.53 -18.64
CA VAL A 156 5.68 -9.36 -19.41
C VAL A 156 4.15 -9.32 -19.54
N ALA A 157 3.50 -10.45 -19.81
CA ALA A 157 2.03 -10.49 -19.91
C ALA A 157 1.33 -10.10 -18.60
N ILE A 158 1.83 -10.56 -17.45
CA ILE A 158 1.33 -10.15 -16.14
C ILE A 158 1.60 -8.66 -15.91
N ALA A 159 2.80 -8.15 -16.20
CA ALA A 159 3.11 -6.73 -16.04
C ALA A 159 2.20 -5.83 -16.90
N VAL A 160 2.00 -6.20 -18.18
CA VAL A 160 1.09 -5.51 -19.09
C VAL A 160 -0.34 -5.56 -18.57
N PHE A 161 -0.80 -6.72 -18.09
CA PHE A 161 -2.11 -6.85 -17.49
C PHE A 161 -2.30 -5.95 -16.26
N ILE A 162 -1.31 -5.91 -15.36
CA ILE A 162 -1.34 -5.03 -14.16
C ILE A 162 -1.46 -3.56 -14.57
N VAL A 163 -0.64 -3.13 -15.53
CA VAL A 163 -0.64 -1.75 -16.02
C VAL A 163 -2.00 -1.44 -16.65
N LEU A 164 -2.47 -2.25 -17.60
CA LEU A 164 -3.75 -2.03 -18.29
C LEU A 164 -4.96 -2.06 -17.34
N PHE A 165 -4.94 -2.94 -16.34
CA PHE A 165 -6.02 -3.07 -15.35
C PHE A 165 -6.20 -1.79 -14.53
N LYS A 166 -5.10 -1.13 -14.12
CA LYS A 166 -5.15 0.11 -13.34
C LYS A 166 -5.12 1.38 -14.20
N PHE A 167 -4.77 1.28 -15.47
CA PHE A 167 -4.59 2.44 -16.36
C PHE A 167 -5.84 3.31 -16.48
N GLY A 168 -7.01 2.69 -16.71
CA GLY A 168 -8.26 3.44 -16.88
C GLY A 168 -8.68 4.22 -15.62
N ASP A 169 -8.56 3.58 -14.46
CA ASP A 169 -8.84 4.17 -13.15
C ASP A 169 -7.86 5.30 -12.81
N ALA A 170 -6.57 5.10 -13.09
CA ALA A 170 -5.54 6.12 -12.87
C ALA A 170 -5.75 7.38 -13.74
N LEU A 171 -6.15 7.20 -15.00
CA LEU A 171 -6.49 8.30 -15.89
C LEU A 171 -7.73 9.06 -15.38
N ALA A 172 -8.79 8.35 -15.01
CA ALA A 172 -10.00 8.97 -14.45
C ALA A 172 -9.66 9.79 -13.20
N ALA A 173 -8.97 9.19 -12.21
CA ALA A 173 -8.57 9.84 -10.97
C ALA A 173 -7.71 11.09 -11.18
N SER A 174 -6.86 11.10 -12.22
CA SER A 174 -6.05 12.28 -12.57
C SER A 174 -6.88 13.45 -13.09
N MET A 175 -8.01 13.16 -13.73
CA MET A 175 -8.92 14.15 -14.33
C MET A 175 -10.10 14.55 -13.43
N SER A 176 -10.37 13.80 -12.36
CA SER A 176 -11.48 14.09 -11.43
C SER A 176 -11.35 15.46 -10.77
N ASN A 177 -10.16 15.81 -10.27
CA ASN A 177 -9.93 17.10 -9.61
C ASN A 177 -10.19 18.30 -10.54
N PRO A 178 -9.62 18.35 -11.77
CA PRO A 178 -9.98 19.36 -12.77
C PRO A 178 -11.48 19.42 -13.08
N LEU A 179 -12.15 18.27 -13.23
CA LEU A 179 -13.60 18.21 -13.49
C LEU A 179 -14.41 18.87 -12.37
N TYR A 180 -14.08 18.58 -11.10
CA TYR A 180 -14.78 19.16 -9.96
C TYR A 180 -14.60 20.69 -9.88
N VAL A 181 -13.40 21.18 -10.16
CA VAL A 181 -13.12 22.62 -10.21
C VAL A 181 -13.88 23.29 -11.37
N ALA A 182 -13.95 22.64 -12.54
CA ALA A 182 -14.68 23.16 -13.69
C ALA A 182 -16.20 23.23 -13.46
N LEU A 183 -16.76 22.30 -12.69
CA LEU A 183 -18.18 22.30 -12.27
C LEU A 183 -18.47 23.29 -11.13
N GLY A 184 -17.47 23.97 -10.60
CA GLY A 184 -17.61 24.98 -9.56
C GLY A 184 -17.74 24.43 -8.14
N PHE A 185 -17.33 23.18 -7.88
CA PHE A 185 -17.31 22.64 -6.52
C PHE A 185 -16.22 23.32 -5.67
N THR A 186 -16.53 23.54 -4.39
CA THR A 186 -15.51 24.01 -3.46
C THR A 186 -14.58 22.87 -3.08
N LYS A 187 -13.30 23.19 -2.83
CA LYS A 187 -12.31 22.20 -2.36
C LYS A 187 -12.73 21.54 -1.05
N VAL A 188 -13.51 22.23 -0.22
CA VAL A 188 -14.00 21.74 1.07
C VAL A 188 -15.09 20.69 0.88
N GLU A 189 -16.04 20.91 -0.03
CA GLU A 189 -17.09 19.92 -0.35
C GLU A 189 -16.48 18.63 -0.89
N VAL A 190 -15.60 18.74 -1.90
CA VAL A 190 -14.92 17.59 -2.49
C VAL A 190 -14.11 16.83 -1.44
N ALA A 191 -13.37 17.55 -0.59
CA ALA A 191 -12.59 16.95 0.48
C ALA A 191 -13.46 16.22 1.51
N THR A 192 -14.57 16.83 1.94
CA THR A 192 -15.48 16.26 2.93
C THR A 192 -16.10 14.96 2.39
N ILE A 193 -16.57 14.99 1.15
CA ILE A 193 -17.19 13.82 0.52
C ILE A 193 -16.15 12.71 0.29
N SER A 194 -15.00 13.04 -0.29
CA SER A 194 -13.95 12.07 -0.58
C SER A 194 -13.37 11.43 0.69
N LYS A 195 -13.22 12.21 1.77
CA LYS A 195 -12.62 11.70 3.01
C LYS A 195 -13.61 10.91 3.86
N ILE A 196 -14.85 11.35 3.99
CA ILE A 196 -15.84 10.66 4.83
C ILE A 196 -16.47 9.51 4.04
N TYR A 197 -17.14 9.83 2.95
CA TYR A 197 -17.87 8.84 2.16
C TYR A 197 -16.92 7.96 1.35
N GLY A 198 -15.89 8.52 0.74
CA GLY A 198 -14.92 7.75 -0.05
C GLY A 198 -14.18 6.68 0.77
N VAL A 199 -13.80 6.97 2.02
CA VAL A 199 -13.12 5.95 2.84
C VAL A 199 -14.09 4.86 3.32
N ILE A 200 -15.29 5.22 3.79
CA ILE A 200 -16.31 4.23 4.17
C ILE A 200 -16.66 3.35 2.97
N ALA A 201 -16.89 3.97 1.81
CA ALA A 201 -17.12 3.28 0.55
C ALA A 201 -15.99 2.32 0.20
N THR A 202 -14.72 2.74 0.35
CA THR A 202 -13.58 1.86 0.08
C THR A 202 -13.52 0.68 1.03
N LEU A 203 -13.80 0.88 2.32
CA LEU A 203 -13.82 -0.18 3.32
C LEU A 203 -14.91 -1.22 3.01
N VAL A 204 -16.11 -0.75 2.65
CA VAL A 204 -17.20 -1.60 2.16
C VAL A 204 -16.77 -2.34 0.90
N GLY A 205 -16.16 -1.65 -0.07
CA GLY A 205 -15.65 -2.24 -1.31
C GLY A 205 -14.62 -3.33 -1.08
N VAL A 206 -13.64 -3.12 -0.19
CA VAL A 206 -12.63 -4.12 0.16
C VAL A 206 -13.26 -5.34 0.83
N ALA A 207 -14.20 -5.12 1.76
CA ALA A 207 -14.92 -6.22 2.42
C ALA A 207 -15.74 -7.05 1.41
N LEU A 208 -16.51 -6.37 0.55
CA LEU A 208 -17.28 -7.01 -0.53
C LEU A 208 -16.36 -7.76 -1.51
N GLY A 209 -15.23 -7.17 -1.87
CA GLY A 209 -14.24 -7.83 -2.73
C GLY A 209 -13.60 -9.05 -2.11
N GLY A 210 -13.29 -9.03 -0.80
CA GLY A 210 -12.82 -10.20 -0.07
C GLY A 210 -13.85 -11.33 -0.07
N VAL A 211 -15.12 -11.01 0.20
CA VAL A 211 -16.23 -11.98 0.13
C VAL A 211 -16.41 -12.53 -1.28
N LEU A 212 -16.32 -11.67 -2.30
CA LEU A 212 -16.44 -12.06 -3.71
C LEU A 212 -15.32 -13.02 -4.12
N VAL A 213 -14.07 -12.74 -3.71
CA VAL A 213 -12.92 -13.64 -3.94
C VAL A 213 -13.15 -15.00 -3.27
N ALA A 214 -13.65 -15.01 -2.03
CA ALA A 214 -13.91 -16.24 -1.28
C ALA A 214 -15.05 -17.08 -1.90
N ARG A 215 -16.10 -16.45 -2.45
CA ARG A 215 -17.29 -17.13 -2.99
C ARG A 215 -17.12 -17.61 -4.43
N VAL A 216 -16.52 -16.79 -5.30
CA VAL A 216 -16.56 -17.00 -6.76
C VAL A 216 -15.17 -17.31 -7.34
N GLY A 217 -14.13 -17.25 -6.51
CA GLY A 217 -12.75 -17.48 -6.89
C GLY A 217 -12.05 -16.24 -7.44
N VAL A 218 -10.73 -16.22 -7.32
CA VAL A 218 -9.87 -15.05 -7.60
C VAL A 218 -10.06 -14.49 -9.01
N PHE A 219 -10.06 -15.35 -10.04
CA PHE A 219 -10.12 -14.90 -11.43
C PHE A 219 -11.47 -14.25 -11.79
N ARG A 220 -12.59 -14.85 -11.35
CA ARG A 220 -13.93 -14.28 -11.61
C ARG A 220 -14.15 -12.99 -10.82
N ALA A 221 -13.68 -12.95 -9.57
CA ALA A 221 -13.73 -11.74 -8.75
C ALA A 221 -12.94 -10.59 -9.39
N LEU A 222 -11.80 -10.88 -10.02
CA LEU A 222 -11.01 -9.89 -10.76
C LEU A 222 -11.76 -9.33 -11.98
N LEU A 223 -12.43 -10.18 -12.75
CA LEU A 223 -13.22 -9.74 -13.91
C LEU A 223 -14.44 -8.91 -13.50
N VAL A 224 -15.17 -9.35 -12.47
CA VAL A 224 -16.33 -8.62 -11.95
C VAL A 224 -15.90 -7.29 -11.31
N GLY A 225 -14.83 -7.30 -10.51
CA GLY A 225 -14.26 -6.12 -9.89
C GLY A 225 -13.77 -5.10 -10.91
N GLY A 226 -12.98 -5.53 -11.90
CA GLY A 226 -12.50 -4.67 -12.98
C GLY A 226 -13.63 -4.15 -13.88
N GLY A 227 -14.62 -4.99 -14.19
CA GLY A 227 -15.79 -4.59 -14.98
C GLY A 227 -16.64 -3.53 -14.26
N LEU A 228 -16.90 -3.72 -12.97
CA LEU A 228 -17.62 -2.73 -12.16
C LEU A 228 -16.80 -1.44 -11.97
N GLN A 229 -15.48 -1.55 -11.86
CA GLN A 229 -14.58 -0.39 -11.81
C GLN A 229 -14.58 0.41 -13.13
N ALA A 230 -14.58 -0.27 -14.27
CA ALA A 230 -14.72 0.39 -15.57
C ALA A 230 -16.10 1.07 -15.71
N LEU A 231 -17.17 0.42 -15.22
CA LEU A 231 -18.52 0.97 -15.24
C LEU A 231 -18.65 2.19 -14.33
N SER A 232 -18.00 2.21 -13.16
CA SER A 232 -18.04 3.38 -12.27
C SER A 232 -17.46 4.65 -12.91
N ASN A 233 -16.56 4.52 -13.88
CA ASN A 233 -16.04 5.69 -14.60
C ASN A 233 -17.13 6.41 -15.41
N LEU A 234 -18.22 5.73 -15.80
CA LEU A 234 -19.36 6.37 -16.46
C LEU A 234 -20.10 7.35 -15.53
N MET A 235 -19.97 7.20 -14.20
CA MET A 235 -20.56 8.13 -13.24
C MET A 235 -19.97 9.54 -13.38
N TYR A 236 -18.72 9.68 -13.84
CA TYR A 236 -18.14 11.00 -14.14
C TYR A 236 -18.86 11.70 -15.29
N ALA A 237 -19.31 10.95 -16.31
CA ALA A 237 -20.14 11.51 -17.37
C ALA A 237 -21.51 11.94 -16.81
N VAL A 238 -22.12 11.13 -15.95
CA VAL A 238 -23.38 11.50 -15.26
C VAL A 238 -23.21 12.77 -14.44
N GLN A 239 -22.11 12.90 -13.69
CA GLN A 239 -21.79 14.11 -12.93
C GLN A 239 -21.67 15.34 -13.82
N PHE A 240 -21.03 15.22 -14.99
CA PHE A 240 -20.90 16.32 -15.93
C PHE A 240 -22.27 16.86 -16.38
N TRP A 241 -23.23 15.98 -16.68
CA TRP A 241 -24.59 16.38 -17.04
C TRP A 241 -25.41 16.90 -15.85
N ALA A 242 -25.18 16.38 -14.65
CA ALA A 242 -25.86 16.82 -13.43
C ALA A 242 -25.39 18.20 -12.95
N GLY A 243 -24.16 18.60 -13.29
CA GLY A 243 -23.60 19.89 -12.90
C GLY A 243 -23.12 19.92 -11.44
N HIS A 244 -23.33 21.06 -10.78
CA HIS A 244 -23.03 21.24 -9.35
C HIS A 244 -24.15 20.61 -8.50
N ASP A 245 -24.12 19.29 -8.36
CA ASP A 245 -24.96 18.55 -7.43
C ASP A 245 -24.10 17.72 -6.47
N VAL A 246 -24.21 18.03 -5.18
CA VAL A 246 -23.45 17.41 -4.09
C VAL A 246 -23.87 15.95 -3.86
N GLY A 247 -25.14 15.62 -4.12
CA GLY A 247 -25.67 14.27 -4.01
C GLY A 247 -25.12 13.35 -5.10
N VAL A 248 -25.15 13.80 -6.35
CA VAL A 248 -24.55 13.07 -7.48
C VAL A 248 -23.04 12.92 -7.29
N LEU A 249 -22.37 13.94 -6.74
CA LEU A 249 -20.94 13.87 -6.44
C LEU A 249 -20.65 12.80 -5.38
N THR A 250 -21.49 12.74 -4.34
CA THR A 250 -21.39 11.73 -3.28
C THR A 250 -21.57 10.32 -3.83
N VAL A 251 -22.58 10.11 -4.69
CA VAL A 251 -22.82 8.79 -5.31
C VAL A 251 -21.69 8.42 -6.26
N THR A 252 -21.18 9.36 -7.05
CA THR A 252 -20.05 9.15 -7.97
C THR A 252 -18.79 8.70 -7.24
N ILE A 253 -18.40 9.46 -6.20
CA ILE A 253 -17.23 9.15 -5.38
C ILE A 253 -17.44 7.83 -4.62
N ALA A 254 -18.62 7.60 -4.05
CA ALA A 254 -18.90 6.37 -3.33
C ALA A 254 -18.84 5.14 -4.26
N ALA A 255 -19.44 5.22 -5.45
CA ALA A 255 -19.42 4.15 -6.43
C ALA A 255 -17.99 3.82 -6.85
N GLU A 256 -17.19 4.82 -7.21
CA GLU A 256 -15.77 4.65 -7.57
C GLU A 256 -14.96 4.01 -6.43
N ASN A 257 -15.14 4.48 -5.19
CA ASN A 257 -14.38 3.96 -4.06
C ASN A 257 -14.79 2.52 -3.69
N VAL A 258 -16.08 2.17 -3.78
CA VAL A 258 -16.56 0.79 -3.57
C VAL A 258 -15.96 -0.14 -4.63
N THR A 259 -16.11 0.20 -5.92
CA THR A 259 -15.64 -0.65 -7.02
C THR A 259 -14.12 -0.73 -7.05
N GLY A 260 -13.42 0.38 -6.81
CA GLY A 260 -11.97 0.45 -6.71
C GLY A 260 -11.41 -0.35 -5.53
N GLY A 261 -12.09 -0.33 -4.37
CA GLY A 261 -11.76 -1.16 -3.22
C GLY A 261 -11.91 -2.66 -3.52
N MET A 262 -13.01 -3.04 -4.15
CA MET A 262 -13.29 -4.42 -4.55
C MET A 262 -12.29 -4.96 -5.58
N ALA A 263 -12.02 -4.18 -6.62
CA ALA A 263 -11.03 -4.50 -7.66
C ALA A 263 -9.62 -4.64 -7.07
N SER A 264 -9.24 -3.75 -6.15
CA SER A 264 -7.93 -3.79 -5.49
C SER A 264 -7.78 -5.04 -4.61
N SER A 265 -8.82 -5.46 -3.88
CA SER A 265 -8.80 -6.69 -3.10
C SER A 265 -8.63 -7.94 -3.98
N ALA A 266 -9.37 -8.02 -5.09
CA ALA A 266 -9.25 -9.13 -6.03
C ALA A 266 -7.87 -9.17 -6.71
N PHE A 267 -7.32 -7.99 -7.01
CA PHE A 267 -6.00 -7.84 -7.62
C PHE A 267 -4.87 -8.29 -6.69
N VAL A 268 -4.88 -7.88 -5.42
CA VAL A 268 -3.90 -8.33 -4.42
C VAL A 268 -3.98 -9.85 -4.21
N ALA A 269 -5.19 -10.42 -4.18
CA ALA A 269 -5.38 -11.87 -4.10
C ALA A 269 -4.83 -12.61 -5.33
N TYR A 270 -4.96 -12.02 -6.52
CA TYR A 270 -4.39 -12.56 -7.76
C TYR A 270 -2.86 -12.58 -7.73
N LEU A 271 -2.21 -11.47 -7.36
CA LEU A 271 -0.76 -11.41 -7.20
C LEU A 271 -0.25 -12.40 -6.14
N SER A 272 -0.96 -12.47 -5.00
CA SER A 272 -0.61 -13.41 -3.93
C SER A 272 -0.69 -14.86 -4.40
N ASN A 273 -1.65 -15.23 -5.25
CA ASN A 273 -1.77 -16.57 -5.81
C ASN A 273 -0.66 -16.90 -6.83
N LEU A 274 -0.20 -15.91 -7.59
CA LEU A 274 0.96 -16.06 -8.47
C LEU A 274 2.24 -16.31 -7.66
N CYS A 275 2.40 -15.64 -6.51
CA CYS A 275 3.53 -15.85 -5.60
C CYS A 275 3.38 -17.09 -4.69
N SER A 276 2.17 -17.58 -4.39
CA SER A 276 1.97 -18.72 -3.49
C SER A 276 2.11 -20.08 -4.18
N ARG A 277 1.79 -20.18 -5.49
CA ARG A 277 2.19 -21.33 -6.33
C ARG A 277 3.70 -21.57 -6.31
N ASP A 278 4.47 -20.52 -6.02
CA ASP A 278 5.91 -20.54 -5.87
C ASP A 278 6.37 -21.24 -4.58
N ARG A 279 5.52 -21.25 -3.53
CA ARG A 279 5.84 -21.84 -2.22
C ARG A 279 5.52 -23.33 -2.15
N SER A 280 4.43 -23.81 -2.76
CA SER A 280 4.05 -25.23 -2.68
C SER A 280 5.00 -26.15 -3.48
N LEU A 281 5.44 -25.73 -4.67
CA LEU A 281 6.43 -26.48 -5.46
C LEU A 281 7.84 -26.38 -4.88
N SER A 282 8.21 -25.23 -4.32
CA SER A 282 9.52 -25.07 -3.67
C SER A 282 9.59 -25.80 -2.33
N PHE A 283 8.53 -25.82 -1.53
CA PHE A 283 8.50 -26.55 -0.25
C PHE A 283 8.44 -28.07 -0.44
N ALA A 284 7.64 -28.57 -1.40
CA ALA A 284 7.61 -30.00 -1.75
C ALA A 284 8.98 -30.47 -2.30
N ARG A 285 9.64 -29.65 -3.14
CA ARG A 285 10.95 -29.98 -3.72
C ARG A 285 12.12 -29.73 -2.74
N CYS A 286 11.97 -28.83 -1.77
CA CYS A 286 12.96 -28.56 -0.71
C CYS A 286 12.85 -29.55 0.47
N SER A 287 11.68 -30.14 0.72
CA SER A 287 11.55 -31.30 1.64
C SER A 287 12.30 -32.54 1.13
N ALA A 288 12.39 -32.71 -0.21
CA ALA A 288 13.08 -33.81 -0.85
C ALA A 288 14.60 -33.58 -1.05
N ARG A 289 15.09 -32.33 -0.95
CA ARG A 289 16.52 -32.00 -0.99
C ARG A 289 16.86 -30.98 0.10
N ARG A 290 17.43 -31.48 1.20
CA ARG A 290 17.93 -30.78 2.41
C ARG A 290 19.00 -29.68 2.18
N ARG A 291 19.05 -28.96 1.05
CA ARG A 291 20.18 -28.05 0.71
C ARG A 291 19.85 -26.66 0.16
N CYS A 292 18.60 -26.23 0.06
CA CYS A 292 18.30 -24.89 -0.45
C CYS A 292 17.29 -24.11 0.43
N CYS A 293 17.66 -23.84 1.67
CA CYS A 293 17.05 -22.73 2.43
C CYS A 293 17.90 -21.49 2.16
N PHE A 294 17.47 -20.62 1.24
CA PHE A 294 18.22 -19.40 0.89
C PHE A 294 17.38 -18.11 0.91
N PHE A 295 16.11 -18.18 1.33
CA PHE A 295 15.19 -17.05 1.25
C PHE A 295 14.38 -16.82 2.53
N CYS A 296 14.95 -17.18 3.68
CA CYS A 296 14.40 -16.82 4.98
C CYS A 296 15.54 -16.27 5.83
N GLY A 297 15.75 -14.96 5.71
CA GLY A 297 16.73 -14.15 6.42
C GLY A 297 16.40 -12.68 6.22
#